data_AF-A0A3D8U2X1-F1
#
_entry.id   AF-A0A3D8U2X1-F1
#
_cell.length_a   1.000
_cell.length_b   1.000
_cell.length_c   1.000
_cell.angle_alpha   90.00
_cell.angle_beta   90.00
_cell.angle_gamma   90.00
#
_symmetry.space_group_name_H-M   'P 1'
#
loop_
_entity.id
_entity.type
_entity.pdbx_description
1 polymer ?
#
loop_
_entity_poly.entity_id
_entity_poly.type
_entity_poly.pdbx_seq_one_letter_code
_entity_poly.pdbx_strand_id
1 'polypeptide(L)'
;MARGSERPKRLTEVEIHPAAGDKLPALLQVGETAALAVRAVFSDDSTAENVSAAWKSSDTRVLKVSSKGVVTAVGPGTAQVTASVGLVTSTPVPIQVVRPAATGFAVTDDSGKTVESVTLRIGETKHLNIAVLPSAADQSYTATVSNTSISTVKKGN
;
A
#
# COMPACT_ATOMS: atom_id res chain seq x y z
N MET A 1 -27.73 49.52 -18.58
CA MET A 1 -27.21 48.16 -18.77
C MET A 1 -27.01 47.56 -17.39
N ALA A 2 -27.85 46.58 -17.02
CA ALA A 2 -27.81 45.94 -15.70
C ALA A 2 -26.50 45.17 -15.54
N ARG A 3 -25.76 45.42 -14.46
CA ARG A 3 -24.66 44.56 -14.04
C ARG A 3 -25.32 43.26 -13.56
N GLY A 4 -25.29 42.23 -14.41
CA GLY A 4 -25.67 40.88 -14.01
C GLY A 4 -24.80 40.47 -12.84
N SER A 5 -25.39 40.42 -11.65
CA SER A 5 -24.79 39.79 -10.49
C SER A 5 -24.85 38.28 -10.71
N GLU A 6 -23.95 37.75 -11.53
CA GLU A 6 -23.60 36.33 -11.46
C GLU A 6 -23.09 36.08 -10.04
N ARG A 7 -23.86 35.30 -9.27
CA ARG A 7 -23.38 34.81 -7.98
C ARG A 7 -22.10 34.03 -8.27
N PRO A 8 -20.95 34.38 -7.68
CA PRO A 8 -19.72 33.66 -7.95
C PRO A 8 -19.92 32.19 -7.55
N LYS A 9 -19.66 31.30 -8.50
CA LYS A 9 -19.70 29.85 -8.32
C LYS A 9 -18.84 29.47 -7.11
N ARG A 10 -19.47 28.97 -6.04
CA ARG A 10 -18.78 28.63 -4.79
C ARG A 10 -18.74 27.11 -4.60
N LEU A 11 -17.55 26.60 -4.28
CA LEU A 11 -17.38 25.20 -3.90
C LEU A 11 -18.25 24.89 -2.67
N THR A 12 -19.10 23.88 -2.79
CA THR A 12 -20.02 23.47 -1.74
C THR A 12 -19.66 22.10 -1.20
N GLU A 13 -19.18 21.20 -2.06
CA GLU A 13 -18.85 19.83 -1.68
C GLU A 13 -17.65 19.29 -2.47
N VAL A 14 -16.92 18.37 -1.83
CA VAL A 14 -15.77 17.66 -2.40
C VAL A 14 -15.99 16.18 -2.19
N GLU A 15 -16.02 15.44 -3.29
CA GLU A 15 -16.20 13.99 -3.27
C GLU A 15 -14.96 13.29 -3.82
N ILE A 16 -14.57 12.19 -3.20
CA ILE A 16 -13.52 11.30 -3.72
C ILE A 16 -14.18 10.24 -4.59
N HIS A 17 -13.69 10.11 -5.82
CA HIS A 17 -14.13 9.12 -6.81
C HIS A 17 -12.96 8.26 -7.27
N PRO A 18 -13.19 7.05 -7.80
CA PRO A 18 -12.13 6.28 -8.43
C PRO A 18 -11.62 7.03 -9.66
N ALA A 19 -10.29 7.20 -9.79
CA ALA A 19 -9.71 7.77 -11.02
C ALA A 19 -9.79 6.78 -12.19
N ALA A 20 -9.90 5.48 -11.88
CA ALA A 20 -10.11 4.40 -12.84
C ALA A 20 -10.95 3.29 -12.21
N GLY A 21 -11.82 2.66 -13.01
CA GLY A 21 -12.74 1.61 -12.57
C GLY A 21 -14.05 2.15 -11.98
N ASP A 22 -14.91 1.22 -11.53
CA ASP A 22 -16.29 1.55 -11.15
C ASP A 22 -16.46 1.86 -9.65
N LYS A 23 -15.48 1.52 -8.80
CA LYS A 23 -15.60 1.66 -7.34
C LYS A 23 -14.28 2.05 -6.69
N LEU A 24 -14.39 2.74 -5.55
CA LEU A 24 -13.24 3.01 -4.68
C LEU A 24 -12.62 1.70 -4.15
N PRO A 25 -11.29 1.66 -3.99
CA PRO A 25 -10.62 0.50 -3.42
C PRO A 25 -10.97 0.38 -1.93
N ALA A 26 -11.74 -0.63 -1.55
CA ALA A 26 -12.01 -0.94 -0.14
C ALA A 26 -10.89 -1.78 0.50
N LEU A 27 -10.17 -2.56 -0.33
CA LEU A 27 -9.13 -3.49 0.08
C LEU A 27 -7.96 -3.41 -0.90
N LEU A 28 -6.74 -3.31 -0.35
CA LEU A 28 -5.48 -3.38 -1.09
C LEU A 28 -4.54 -4.38 -0.41
N GLN A 29 -3.67 -5.00 -1.20
CA GLN A 29 -2.53 -5.75 -0.67
C GLN A 29 -1.33 -4.81 -0.48
N VAL A 30 -0.48 -5.09 0.51
CA VAL A 30 0.78 -4.35 0.71
C VAL A 30 1.57 -4.32 -0.61
N GLY A 31 1.99 -3.12 -1.03
CA GLY A 31 2.68 -2.88 -2.29
C GLY A 31 1.77 -2.46 -3.45
N GLU A 32 0.47 -2.68 -3.37
CA GLU A 32 -0.47 -2.24 -4.39
C GLU A 32 -0.67 -0.72 -4.37
N THR A 33 -1.09 -0.19 -5.52
CA THR A 33 -1.45 1.21 -5.68
C THR A 33 -2.82 1.36 -6.32
N ALA A 34 -3.50 2.46 -6.00
CA ALA A 34 -4.75 2.83 -6.63
C ALA A 34 -4.77 4.35 -6.84
N ALA A 35 -5.45 4.82 -7.87
CA ALA A 35 -5.57 6.24 -8.16
C ALA A 35 -6.98 6.74 -7.78
N LEU A 36 -7.01 7.86 -7.05
CA LEU A 36 -8.22 8.53 -6.62
C LEU A 36 -8.33 9.89 -7.34
N ALA A 37 -9.54 10.23 -7.75
CA ALA A 37 -9.88 11.52 -8.34
C ALA A 37 -10.80 12.28 -7.38
N VAL A 38 -10.90 13.60 -7.61
CA VAL A 38 -11.78 14.48 -6.84
C VAL A 38 -12.80 15.11 -7.77
N ARG A 39 -14.06 15.04 -7.35
CA ARG A 39 -15.18 15.78 -7.92
C ARG A 39 -15.54 16.93 -7.00
N ALA A 40 -15.55 18.13 -7.54
CA ALA A 40 -16.00 19.33 -6.85
C ALA A 40 -17.43 19.66 -7.28
N VAL A 41 -18.33 19.85 -6.32
CA VAL A 41 -19.72 20.30 -6.56
C VAL A 41 -19.85 21.74 -6.09
N PHE A 42 -20.49 22.56 -6.92
CA PHE A 42 -20.61 24.00 -6.68
C PHE A 42 -22.06 24.42 -6.43
N SER A 43 -22.24 25.63 -5.92
CA SER A 43 -23.54 26.18 -5.51
C SER A 43 -24.55 26.40 -6.64
N ASP A 44 -24.12 26.26 -7.89
CA ASP A 44 -24.95 26.32 -9.11
C ASP A 44 -25.27 24.92 -9.66
N ASP A 45 -25.08 23.89 -8.85
CA ASP A 45 -25.23 22.46 -9.16
C ASP A 45 -24.30 21.93 -10.27
N SER A 46 -23.37 22.76 -10.76
CA SER A 46 -22.36 22.30 -11.70
C SER A 46 -21.24 21.56 -10.98
N THR A 47 -20.59 20.62 -11.69
CA THR A 47 -19.46 19.84 -11.16
C THR A 47 -18.17 20.09 -11.94
N ALA A 48 -17.04 19.83 -11.30
CA ALA A 48 -15.74 19.73 -11.96
C ALA A 48 -15.06 18.43 -11.53
N GLU A 49 -14.58 17.66 -12.50
CA GLU A 49 -13.87 16.40 -12.27
C GLU A 49 -12.35 16.61 -12.23
N ASN A 50 -11.64 15.67 -11.61
CA ASN A 50 -10.18 15.64 -11.57
C ASN A 50 -9.54 16.93 -11.03
N VAL A 51 -10.21 17.55 -10.06
CA VAL A 51 -9.74 18.79 -9.44
C VAL A 51 -8.53 18.48 -8.56
N SER A 52 -7.53 19.37 -8.61
CA SER A 52 -6.38 19.27 -7.71
C SER A 52 -6.82 19.48 -6.25
N ALA A 53 -6.40 18.58 -5.37
CA ALA A 53 -6.76 18.60 -3.97
C ALA A 53 -5.56 18.31 -3.08
N ALA A 54 -5.62 18.81 -1.84
CA ALA A 54 -4.70 18.42 -0.79
C ALA A 54 -5.15 17.08 -0.21
N TRP A 55 -4.30 16.07 -0.31
CA TRP A 55 -4.58 14.72 0.17
C TRP A 55 -3.96 14.47 1.54
N LYS A 56 -4.68 13.71 2.37
CA LYS A 56 -4.20 13.28 3.68
C LYS A 56 -4.62 11.84 3.94
N SER A 57 -3.70 11.08 4.52
CA SER A 57 -3.95 9.73 5.09
C SER A 57 -3.95 9.81 6.61
N SER A 58 -4.80 9.01 7.26
CA SER A 58 -4.83 8.91 8.73
C SER A 58 -3.63 8.15 9.30
N ASP A 59 -3.06 7.19 8.56
CA ASP A 59 -1.83 6.48 8.96
C ASP A 59 -0.96 6.16 7.74
N THR A 60 0.17 6.86 7.62
CA THR A 60 1.14 6.71 6.53
C THR A 60 2.01 5.46 6.61
N ARG A 61 1.96 4.73 7.74
CA ARG A 61 2.58 3.40 7.88
C ARG A 61 1.69 2.29 7.29
N VAL A 62 0.40 2.54 7.18
CA VAL A 62 -0.57 1.63 6.56
C VAL A 62 -0.78 2.01 5.09
N LEU A 63 -1.09 3.27 4.81
CA LEU A 63 -1.41 3.76 3.47
C LEU A 63 -0.87 5.17 3.26
N LYS A 64 -0.08 5.37 2.20
CA LYS A 64 0.37 6.69 1.77
C LYS A 64 -0.50 7.19 0.63
N VAL A 65 -0.65 8.51 0.53
CA VAL A 65 -1.32 9.17 -0.59
C VAL A 65 -0.40 10.27 -1.12
N SER A 66 -0.23 10.32 -2.43
CA SER A 66 0.55 11.35 -3.12
C SER A 66 -0.29 12.61 -3.39
N SER A 67 0.37 13.72 -3.73
CA SER A 67 -0.32 14.95 -4.14
C SER A 67 -1.18 14.80 -5.39
N LYS A 68 -0.95 13.76 -6.19
CA LYS A 68 -1.75 13.42 -7.39
C LYS A 68 -2.93 12.49 -7.08
N GLY A 69 -3.20 12.17 -5.81
CA GLY A 69 -4.28 11.26 -5.43
C GLY A 69 -3.96 9.77 -5.65
N VAL A 70 -2.70 9.42 -5.93
CA VAL A 70 -2.29 8.00 -5.98
C VAL A 70 -2.03 7.51 -4.56
N VAL A 71 -2.77 6.51 -4.12
CA VAL A 71 -2.57 5.80 -2.86
C VAL A 71 -1.64 4.60 -3.03
N THR A 72 -0.84 4.32 -2.01
CA THR A 72 0.12 3.20 -1.97
C THR A 72 -0.01 2.48 -0.64
N ALA A 73 -0.27 1.17 -0.70
CA ALA A 73 -0.36 0.30 0.46
C ALA A 73 1.04 -0.01 1.02
N VAL A 74 1.27 0.35 2.27
CA VAL A 74 2.60 0.24 2.92
C VAL A 74 2.64 -0.89 3.94
N GLY A 75 1.57 -1.05 4.73
CA GLY A 75 1.53 -2.02 5.81
C GLY A 75 0.12 -2.46 6.12
N PRO A 76 -0.07 -3.66 6.70
CA PRO A 76 -1.41 -4.17 7.00
C PRO A 76 -2.10 -3.29 8.06
N GLY A 77 -3.40 -3.09 7.91
CA GLY A 77 -4.21 -2.26 8.80
C GLY A 77 -5.35 -1.58 8.07
N THR A 78 -5.92 -0.54 8.66
CA THR A 78 -6.95 0.29 8.02
C THR A 78 -6.57 1.75 8.13
N ALA A 79 -6.63 2.47 7.02
CA ALA A 79 -6.37 3.90 6.96
C ALA A 79 -7.50 4.62 6.23
N GLN A 80 -7.74 5.86 6.61
CA GLN A 80 -8.73 6.75 6.01
C GLN A 80 -8.02 7.77 5.13
N VAL A 81 -8.56 8.02 3.94
CA VAL A 81 -8.07 9.04 3.01
C VAL A 81 -9.08 10.18 2.91
N THR A 82 -8.60 11.42 3.00
CA THR A 82 -9.40 12.63 2.82
C THR A 82 -8.74 13.54 1.78
N ALA A 83 -9.57 14.21 0.99
CA ALA A 83 -9.15 15.23 0.03
C ALA A 83 -9.72 16.58 0.44
N SER A 84 -8.98 17.67 0.26
CA SER A 84 -9.46 19.03 0.54
C SER A 84 -9.20 19.95 -0.64
N VAL A 85 -10.20 20.73 -1.02
CA VAL A 85 -10.11 21.77 -2.05
C VAL A 85 -10.47 23.09 -1.39
N GLY A 86 -9.49 23.98 -1.23
CA GLY A 86 -9.65 25.19 -0.42
C GLY A 86 -9.95 24.85 1.04
N LEU A 87 -11.12 25.28 1.54
CA LEU A 87 -11.59 25.03 2.91
C LEU A 87 -12.59 23.87 3.03
N VAL A 88 -12.94 23.22 1.92
CA VAL A 88 -13.89 22.11 1.91
C VAL A 88 -13.13 20.79 1.90
N THR A 89 -13.47 19.90 2.82
CA THR A 89 -12.88 18.57 2.96
C THR A 89 -13.91 17.50 2.63
N SER A 90 -13.48 16.46 1.92
CA SER A 90 -14.33 15.33 1.55
C SER A 90 -14.70 14.45 2.74
N THR A 91 -15.70 13.60 2.53
CA THR A 91 -15.92 12.45 3.41
C THR A 91 -14.67 11.55 3.42
N PRO A 92 -14.25 11.04 4.59
CA PRO A 92 -13.16 10.08 4.68
C PRO A 92 -13.48 8.77 3.95
N VAL A 93 -12.54 8.27 3.16
CA VAL A 93 -12.63 6.98 2.48
C VAL A 93 -11.79 5.95 3.22
N PRO A 94 -12.39 4.93 3.86
CA PRO A 94 -11.66 3.86 4.52
C PRO A 94 -11.09 2.88 3.50
N ILE A 95 -9.82 2.54 3.66
CA ILE A 95 -9.12 1.55 2.85
C ILE A 95 -8.43 0.58 3.80
N GLN A 96 -8.78 -0.71 3.66
CA GLN A 96 -8.11 -1.79 4.38
C GLN A 96 -6.90 -2.27 3.57
N VAL A 97 -5.79 -2.50 4.25
CA VAL A 97 -4.57 -3.08 3.69
C VAL A 97 -4.31 -4.43 4.34
N VAL A 98 -4.05 -5.44 3.53
CA VAL A 98 -3.72 -6.80 3.98
C VAL A 98 -2.40 -7.27 3.38
N ARG A 99 -1.77 -8.26 4.00
CA ARG A 99 -0.64 -8.94 3.37
C ARG A 99 -1.16 -9.89 2.29
N PRO A 100 -0.49 -10.00 1.14
CA PRO A 100 -0.76 -11.09 0.22
C PRO A 100 -0.43 -12.44 0.87
N ALA A 101 -1.06 -13.50 0.37
CA ALA A 101 -0.70 -14.86 0.76
C ALA A 101 0.73 -15.18 0.30
N ALA A 102 1.48 -15.92 1.13
CA ALA A 102 2.76 -16.47 0.73
C ALA A 102 2.54 -17.55 -0.34
N THR A 103 3.26 -17.45 -1.46
CA THR A 103 3.18 -18.39 -2.58
C THR A 103 4.44 -19.22 -2.76
N GLY A 104 5.53 -18.87 -2.07
CA GLY A 104 6.76 -19.62 -2.11
C GLY A 104 7.83 -19.06 -1.19
N PHE A 105 9.04 -19.60 -1.31
CA PHE A 105 10.22 -19.12 -0.61
C PHE A 105 11.44 -19.22 -1.52
N ALA A 106 12.46 -18.42 -1.22
CA ALA A 106 13.78 -18.51 -1.82
C ALA A 106 14.81 -18.76 -0.71
N VAL A 107 15.75 -19.67 -0.97
CA VAL A 107 16.92 -19.90 -0.13
C VAL A 107 18.14 -19.47 -0.92
N THR A 108 18.89 -18.50 -0.43
CA THR A 108 20.09 -17.99 -1.08
C THR A 108 21.30 -18.02 -0.15
N ASP A 109 22.51 -17.97 -0.70
CA ASP A 109 23.72 -17.70 0.07
C ASP A 109 23.96 -16.20 0.28
N ASP A 110 25.07 -15.85 0.95
CA ASP A 110 25.48 -14.46 1.21
C ASP A 110 25.74 -13.65 -0.07
N SER A 111 25.93 -14.31 -1.22
CA SER A 111 26.09 -13.67 -2.54
C SER A 111 24.76 -13.49 -3.28
N GLY A 112 23.64 -13.92 -2.67
CA GLY A 112 22.31 -13.86 -3.28
C GLY A 112 22.04 -14.97 -4.29
N LYS A 113 22.90 -15.99 -4.38
CA LYS A 113 22.69 -17.12 -5.29
C LYS A 113 21.77 -18.15 -4.66
N THR A 114 20.80 -18.66 -5.43
CA THR A 114 19.91 -19.75 -5.01
C THR A 114 20.71 -20.99 -4.59
N VAL A 115 20.33 -21.57 -3.45
CA VAL A 115 20.95 -22.76 -2.87
C VAL A 115 19.92 -23.88 -2.79
N GLU A 116 20.16 -24.97 -3.52
CA GLU A 116 19.33 -26.18 -3.46
C GLU A 116 19.95 -27.27 -2.58
N SER A 117 21.28 -27.28 -2.45
CA SER A 117 22.03 -28.20 -1.60
C SER A 117 23.27 -27.54 -1.03
N VAL A 118 23.68 -27.99 0.15
CA VAL A 118 24.89 -27.54 0.83
C VAL A 118 25.71 -28.75 1.25
N THR A 119 27.00 -28.73 0.90
CA THR A 119 27.99 -29.70 1.40
C THR A 119 28.88 -28.99 2.41
N LEU A 120 28.97 -29.54 3.62
CA LEU A 120 29.81 -29.03 4.70
C LEU A 120 30.82 -30.10 5.12
N ARG A 121 32.06 -29.68 5.38
CA ARG A 121 33.01 -30.48 6.15
C ARG A 121 32.73 -30.34 7.65
N ILE A 122 33.29 -31.25 8.45
CA ILE A 122 33.15 -31.22 9.90
C ILE A 122 33.65 -29.87 10.43
N GLY A 123 32.79 -29.20 11.21
CA GLY A 123 33.06 -27.87 11.78
C GLY A 123 32.79 -26.70 10.84
N GLU A 124 32.50 -26.92 9.56
CA GLU A 124 32.10 -25.84 8.65
C GLU A 124 30.67 -25.38 8.95
N THR A 125 30.45 -24.06 8.79
CA THR A 125 29.14 -23.43 8.90
C THR A 125 28.87 -22.65 7.62
N LYS A 126 27.63 -22.70 7.13
CA LYS A 126 27.19 -21.91 5.98
C LYS A 126 25.98 -21.07 6.38
N HIS A 127 26.07 -19.77 6.08
CA HIS A 127 24.94 -18.86 6.22
C HIS A 127 24.03 -18.99 4.99
N LEU A 128 22.73 -19.02 5.26
CA LEU A 128 21.67 -19.07 4.26
C LEU A 128 20.64 -18.00 4.59
N ASN A 129 20.13 -17.36 3.56
CA ASN A 129 19.12 -16.33 3.64
C ASN A 129 17.82 -16.93 3.13
N ILE A 130 16.75 -16.79 3.93
CA ILE A 130 15.42 -17.28 3.59
C ILE A 130 14.52 -16.07 3.37
N ALA A 131 13.88 -15.99 2.21
CA ALA A 131 12.90 -14.97 1.88
C ALA A 131 11.56 -15.64 1.53
N VAL A 132 10.47 -15.19 2.14
CA VAL A 132 9.11 -15.65 1.78
C VAL A 132 8.60 -14.76 0.66
N LEU A 133 8.05 -15.36 -0.39
CA LEU A 133 7.58 -14.66 -1.58
C LEU A 133 6.04 -14.57 -1.59
N PRO A 134 5.46 -13.42 -1.98
CA PRO A 134 6.15 -12.14 -2.24
C PRO A 134 6.68 -11.52 -0.93
N SER A 135 7.66 -10.61 -1.03
CA SER A 135 8.26 -9.94 0.15
C SER A 135 7.27 -9.14 1.01
N ALA A 136 6.11 -8.80 0.45
CA ALA A 136 5.00 -8.17 1.14
C ALA A 136 4.20 -9.13 2.05
N ALA A 137 4.30 -10.44 1.80
CA ALA A 137 3.68 -11.48 2.62
C ALA A 137 4.32 -11.54 4.01
N ASP A 138 3.75 -12.36 4.89
CA ASP A 138 4.36 -12.65 6.19
C ASP A 138 5.71 -13.36 5.97
N GLN A 139 6.77 -12.79 6.53
CA GLN A 139 8.15 -13.29 6.39
C GLN A 139 8.51 -14.31 7.48
N SER A 140 7.54 -14.77 8.27
CA SER A 140 7.76 -15.84 9.25
C SER A 140 8.07 -17.17 8.56
N TYR A 141 9.05 -17.90 9.10
CA TYR A 141 9.47 -19.21 8.63
C TYR A 141 10.09 -20.03 9.77
N THR A 142 10.09 -21.35 9.59
CA THR A 142 10.77 -22.34 10.43
C THR A 142 11.74 -23.15 9.58
N ALA A 143 12.91 -23.48 10.14
CA ALA A 143 13.89 -24.35 9.49
C ALA A 143 14.30 -25.45 10.47
N THR A 144 14.39 -26.70 9.97
CA THR A 144 14.71 -27.88 10.77
C THR A 144 15.77 -28.72 10.07
N VAL A 145 16.54 -29.48 10.85
CA VAL A 145 17.47 -30.50 10.34
C VAL A 145 16.97 -31.86 10.75
N SER A 146 16.94 -32.81 9.81
CA SER A 146 16.40 -34.16 10.04
C SER A 146 17.27 -34.99 10.99
N ASN A 147 18.59 -34.81 10.95
CA ASN A 147 19.54 -35.50 11.82
C ASN A 147 20.41 -34.51 12.58
N THR A 148 19.99 -34.20 13.82
CA THR A 148 20.67 -33.27 14.72
C THR A 148 22.01 -33.77 15.24
N SER A 149 22.31 -35.08 15.09
CA SER A 149 23.60 -35.64 15.48
C SER A 149 24.71 -35.37 14.46
N ILE A 150 24.34 -34.97 13.23
CA ILE A 150 25.29 -34.72 12.13
C ILE A 150 25.37 -33.22 11.80
N SER A 151 24.26 -32.49 11.95
CA SER A 151 24.20 -31.06 11.64
C SER A 151 23.18 -30.36 12.52
N THR A 152 23.36 -29.05 12.72
CA THR A 152 22.43 -28.20 13.48
C THR A 152 22.03 -27.01 12.64
N VAL A 153 20.77 -26.59 12.72
CA VAL A 153 20.30 -25.34 12.12
C VAL A 153 20.02 -24.33 13.23
N LYS A 154 20.49 -23.10 13.04
CA LYS A 154 20.22 -21.97 13.94
C LYS A 154 19.67 -20.83 13.10
N LYS A 155 18.51 -20.30 13.51
CA LYS A 155 17.97 -19.08 12.92
C LYS A 155 18.86 -17.90 13.32
N GLY A 156 19.38 -17.17 12.33
CA GLY A 156 20.07 -15.90 12.57
C GLY A 156 19.07 -14.83 13.00
N ASN A 157 19.48 -13.93 13.90
CA ASN A 157 18.71 -12.73 14.26
C ASN A 157 18.75 -11.70 13.14
#